data_AF-N1PN37-F1
#
_entry.id   AF-N1PN37-F1
#
_cell.length_a   1.000
_cell.length_b   1.000
_cell.length_c   1.000
_cell.angle_alpha   90.00
_cell.angle_beta   90.00
_cell.angle_gamma   90.00
#
_symmetry.space_group_name_H-M   'P 1'
#
loop_
_entity.id
_entity.type
_entity.pdbx_description
1 polymer ?
#
loop_
_entity_poly.entity_id
_entity_poly.type
_entity_poly.pdbx_seq_one_letter_code
_entity_poly.pdbx_strand_id
1 'polypeptide(L)'
;MAAPQQAMGNSKSKMQMEPEAEGEADPETTTYVTGLELAISKTIGDLEKQREVVAEKEERYLDTKQKFVQAMGIGPNHYNQGRAREWAENQGIAAMLVLDKQKKELKALELQLVLLRFNLGEAKAKAAWRARTAAGQHQHAQSSPGSGIMGEKHARLLRGGVNPAYLV
;
A
#
# COMPACT_ATOMS: atom_id res chain seq x y z
N MET A 1 -31.13 72.58 6.87
CA MET A 1 -31.87 71.35 7.19
C MET A 1 -31.43 70.28 6.19
N ALA A 2 -31.05 69.11 6.70
CA ALA A 2 -30.22 68.11 6.03
C ALA A 2 -31.00 67.17 5.09
N ALA A 3 -30.32 66.66 4.07
CA ALA A 3 -30.80 65.63 3.14
C ALA A 3 -30.86 64.24 3.79
N PRO A 4 -31.80 63.35 3.40
CA PRO A 4 -31.79 61.97 3.84
C PRO A 4 -30.85 61.12 2.97
N GLN A 5 -29.89 60.47 3.62
CA GLN A 5 -29.06 59.40 3.06
C GLN A 5 -29.91 58.12 2.94
N GLN A 6 -30.06 57.58 1.72
CA GLN A 6 -30.53 56.21 1.52
C GLN A 6 -29.34 55.26 1.68
N ALA A 7 -29.33 54.51 2.78
CA ALA A 7 -28.37 53.45 3.04
C ALA A 7 -28.66 52.23 2.15
N MET A 8 -27.70 51.89 1.28
CA MET A 8 -27.67 50.61 0.58
C MET A 8 -27.44 49.48 1.59
N GLY A 9 -28.51 48.72 1.86
CA GLY A 9 -28.46 47.46 2.61
C GLY A 9 -27.78 46.39 1.77
N ASN A 10 -26.53 46.10 2.11
CA ASN A 10 -25.68 45.11 1.49
C ASN A 10 -26.18 43.70 1.82
N SER A 11 -26.86 43.03 0.88
CA SER A 11 -27.27 41.63 1.00
C SER A 11 -26.04 40.73 1.01
N LYS A 12 -25.54 40.39 2.20
CA LYS A 12 -24.60 39.28 2.39
C LYS A 12 -25.31 37.98 2.04
N SER A 13 -25.21 37.57 0.77
CA SER A 13 -25.47 36.19 0.34
C SER A 13 -24.51 35.29 1.11
N LYS A 14 -25.06 34.60 2.11
CA LYS A 14 -24.42 33.53 2.85
C LYS A 14 -24.34 32.35 1.88
N MET A 15 -23.26 32.25 1.11
CA MET A 15 -22.92 31.06 0.35
C MET A 15 -22.77 29.92 1.36
N GLN A 16 -23.82 29.12 1.50
CA GLN A 16 -23.74 27.80 2.10
C GLN A 16 -22.86 26.98 1.15
N MET A 17 -21.62 26.69 1.57
CA MET A 17 -20.87 25.59 0.99
C MET A 17 -21.64 24.32 1.33
N GLU A 18 -22.34 23.76 0.35
CA GLU A 18 -22.75 22.36 0.44
C GLU A 18 -21.49 21.49 0.55
N PRO A 19 -21.51 20.44 1.38
CA PRO A 19 -20.37 19.55 1.52
C PRO A 19 -20.08 18.91 0.17
N GLU A 20 -18.83 18.99 -0.26
CA GLU A 20 -18.32 18.30 -1.44
C GLU A 20 -18.77 16.84 -1.35
N ALA A 21 -19.59 16.41 -2.31
CA ALA A 21 -19.98 15.02 -2.44
C ALA A 21 -18.69 14.20 -2.61
N GLU A 22 -18.29 13.52 -1.53
CA GLU A 22 -17.22 12.53 -1.56
C GLU A 22 -17.59 11.54 -2.67
N GLY A 23 -16.86 11.59 -3.78
CA GLY A 23 -17.07 10.69 -4.90
C GLY A 23 -17.02 9.26 -4.39
N GLU A 24 -18.14 8.54 -4.55
CA GLU A 24 -18.35 7.20 -4.03
C GLU A 24 -17.18 6.29 -4.45
N ALA A 25 -16.36 5.91 -3.46
CA ALA A 25 -15.16 5.14 -3.73
C ALA A 25 -15.55 3.75 -4.24
N ASP A 26 -15.08 3.41 -5.44
CA ASP A 26 -15.28 2.10 -6.06
C ASP A 26 -15.07 0.95 -5.05
N PRO A 27 -16.10 0.14 -4.75
CA PRO A 27 -16.06 -0.85 -3.68
C PRO A 27 -15.00 -1.92 -3.90
N GLU A 28 -14.63 -2.22 -5.15
CA GLU A 28 -13.55 -3.15 -5.46
C GLU A 28 -12.18 -2.57 -5.07
N THR A 29 -11.95 -1.30 -5.39
CA THR A 29 -10.72 -0.60 -5.03
C THR A 29 -10.57 -0.45 -3.51
N THR A 30 -11.66 -0.15 -2.81
CA THR A 30 -11.69 -0.07 -1.34
C THR A 30 -11.35 -1.43 -0.72
N THR A 31 -11.99 -2.51 -1.18
CA THR A 31 -11.74 -3.87 -0.68
C THR A 31 -10.30 -4.30 -0.87
N TYR A 32 -9.70 -4.00 -2.04
CA TYR A 32 -8.31 -4.32 -2.33
C TYR A 32 -7.34 -3.56 -1.42
N VAL A 33 -7.54 -2.25 -1.22
CA VAL A 33 -6.71 -1.42 -0.33
C VAL A 33 -6.78 -1.92 1.11
N THR A 34 -7.97 -2.18 1.63
CA THR A 34 -8.15 -2.72 2.98
C THR A 34 -7.50 -4.11 3.13
N GLY A 35 -7.59 -4.96 2.10
CA GLY A 35 -6.92 -6.26 2.08
C GLY A 35 -5.39 -6.15 2.17
N LEU A 36 -4.79 -5.19 1.45
CA LEU A 36 -3.35 -4.91 1.52
C LEU A 36 -2.94 -4.37 2.90
N GLU A 37 -3.73 -3.49 3.51
CA GLU A 37 -3.47 -2.95 4.86
C GLU A 37 -3.49 -4.05 5.92
N LEU A 38 -4.44 -4.99 5.83
CA LEU A 38 -4.51 -6.16 6.70
C LEU A 38 -3.29 -7.07 6.50
N ALA A 39 -2.91 -7.34 5.24
CA ALA A 39 -1.74 -8.16 4.93
C ALA A 39 -0.44 -7.54 5.45
N ILE A 40 -0.28 -6.22 5.34
CA ILE A 40 0.85 -5.47 5.91
C ILE A 40 0.88 -5.63 7.42
N SER A 41 -0.25 -5.42 8.09
CA SER A 41 -0.34 -5.51 9.55
C SER A 41 0.04 -6.90 10.06
N LYS A 42 -0.46 -7.95 9.38
CA LYS A 42 -0.07 -9.33 9.69
C LYS A 42 1.43 -9.55 9.48
N THR A 43 1.98 -9.11 8.36
CA THR A 43 3.41 -9.28 8.02
C THR A 43 4.31 -8.57 9.02
N ILE A 44 3.91 -7.40 9.53
CA ILE A 44 4.63 -6.70 10.61
C ILE A 44 4.65 -7.56 11.89
N GLY A 45 3.51 -8.12 12.30
CA GLY A 45 3.47 -9.01 13.46
C GLY A 45 4.32 -10.27 13.29
N ASP A 46 4.33 -10.86 12.09
CA ASP A 46 5.17 -12.02 11.78
C ASP A 46 6.67 -11.66 11.80
N LEU A 47 7.04 -10.46 11.33
CA LEU A 47 8.40 -9.93 11.41
C LEU A 47 8.89 -9.73 12.84
N GLU A 48 8.06 -9.17 13.72
CA GLU A 48 8.41 -8.95 15.13
C GLU A 48 8.71 -10.27 15.83
N LYS A 49 7.84 -11.28 15.65
CA LYS A 49 8.06 -12.63 16.18
C LYS A 49 9.34 -13.25 15.63
N GLN A 50 9.59 -13.12 14.32
CA GLN A 50 10.78 -13.69 13.71
C GLN A 50 12.07 -13.00 14.18
N ARG A 51 12.04 -11.70 14.47
CA ARG A 51 13.17 -10.96 15.07
C ARG A 51 13.48 -11.46 16.47
N GLU A 52 12.46 -11.73 17.28
CA GLU A 52 12.63 -12.31 18.62
C GLU A 52 13.29 -13.69 18.55
N VAL A 53 12.80 -14.56 17.65
CA VAL A 53 13.39 -15.88 17.43
C VAL A 53 14.87 -15.77 17.00
N VAL A 54 15.19 -14.89 16.06
CA VAL A 54 16.58 -14.67 15.62
C VAL A 54 17.46 -14.21 16.77
N ALA A 55 16.97 -13.28 17.60
CA ALA A 55 17.71 -12.78 18.76
C ALA A 55 18.01 -13.89 19.77
N GLU A 56 17.03 -14.73 20.10
CA GLU A 56 17.20 -15.89 21.01
C GLU A 56 18.25 -16.88 20.47
N LYS A 57 18.20 -17.19 19.16
CA LYS A 57 19.19 -18.08 18.54
C LYS A 57 20.58 -17.48 18.49
N GLU A 58 20.69 -16.18 18.29
CA GLU A 58 21.97 -15.46 18.29
C GLU A 58 22.60 -15.45 19.68
N GLU A 59 21.83 -15.17 20.73
CA GLU A 59 22.29 -15.27 22.12
C GLU A 59 22.80 -16.68 22.44
N ARG A 60 22.02 -17.71 22.09
CA ARG A 60 22.41 -19.11 22.32
C ARG A 60 23.69 -19.49 21.57
N TYR A 61 23.86 -19.00 20.35
CA TYR A 61 25.09 -19.20 19.58
C TYR A 61 26.29 -18.53 20.25
N LEU A 62 26.13 -17.29 20.74
CA LEU A 62 27.19 -16.57 21.44
C LEU A 62 27.58 -17.24 22.76
N ASP A 63 26.61 -17.69 23.57
CA ASP A 63 26.86 -18.45 24.80
C ASP A 63 27.62 -19.75 24.51
N THR A 64 27.21 -20.49 23.47
CA THR A 64 27.90 -21.73 23.04
C THR A 64 29.34 -21.43 22.62
N LYS A 65 29.56 -20.36 21.86
CA LYS A 65 30.89 -19.93 21.43
C LYS A 65 31.77 -19.51 22.62
N GLN A 66 31.20 -18.82 23.61
CA GLN A 66 31.94 -18.42 24.81
C GLN A 66 32.35 -19.64 25.64
N LYS A 67 31.44 -20.60 25.86
CA LYS A 67 31.73 -21.86 26.55
C LYS A 67 32.82 -22.66 25.85
N PHE A 68 32.81 -22.69 24.52
CA PHE A 68 33.88 -23.30 23.73
C PHE A 68 35.25 -22.64 23.96
N VAL A 69 35.32 -21.31 23.89
CA VAL A 69 36.56 -20.56 24.13
C VAL A 69 37.08 -20.79 25.55
N GLN A 70 36.19 -20.83 26.55
CA GLN A 70 36.56 -21.17 27.94
C GLN A 70 37.08 -22.60 28.06
N ALA A 71 36.42 -23.59 27.45
CA ALA A 71 36.86 -24.98 27.47
C ALA A 71 38.23 -25.19 26.80
N MET A 72 38.52 -24.38 25.78
CA MET A 72 39.81 -24.35 25.08
C MET A 72 40.93 -23.65 25.87
N GLY A 73 40.59 -22.71 26.76
CA GLY A 73 41.54 -21.93 27.55
C GLY A 73 42.02 -22.60 28.85
N ILE A 74 41.38 -23.70 29.29
CA ILE A 74 41.76 -24.45 30.50
C ILE A 74 42.72 -25.58 30.10
N GLY A 75 43.89 -25.63 30.75
CA GLY A 75 45.07 -26.46 30.43
C GLY A 75 44.90 -28.01 30.38
N PRO A 76 46.02 -28.75 30.27
CA PRO A 76 46.15 -29.91 29.39
C PRO A 76 45.57 -31.20 29.99
N ASN A 77 44.31 -31.48 29.65
CA ASN A 77 43.83 -32.85 29.54
C ASN A 77 43.39 -33.08 28.09
N HIS A 78 44.39 -33.35 27.23
CA HIS A 78 44.24 -33.46 25.77
C HIS A 78 43.13 -34.42 25.32
N TYR A 79 42.84 -35.47 26.09
CA TYR A 79 41.83 -36.47 25.77
C TYR A 79 40.39 -35.97 25.90
N ASN A 80 40.12 -35.08 26.87
CA ASN A 80 38.80 -34.48 27.05
C ASN A 80 38.63 -33.20 26.23
N GLN A 81 39.73 -32.52 25.91
CA GLN A 81 39.72 -31.35 25.02
C GLN A 81 39.31 -31.72 23.59
N GLY A 82 39.81 -32.83 23.02
CA GLY A 82 39.42 -33.26 21.66
C GLY A 82 37.92 -33.49 21.50
N ARG A 83 37.31 -34.25 22.43
CA ARG A 83 35.85 -34.50 22.43
C ARG A 83 35.02 -33.26 22.76
N ALA A 84 35.47 -32.43 23.70
CA ALA A 84 34.77 -31.18 24.02
C ALA A 84 34.82 -30.21 22.82
N ARG A 85 35.93 -30.20 22.09
CA ARG A 85 36.13 -29.38 20.91
C ARG A 85 35.26 -29.84 19.74
N GLU A 86 35.26 -31.13 19.45
CA GLU A 86 34.41 -31.74 18.41
C GLU A 86 32.91 -31.58 18.71
N TRP A 87 32.49 -31.77 19.96
CA TRP A 87 31.10 -31.57 20.37
C TRP A 87 30.67 -30.11 20.21
N ALA A 88 31.50 -29.16 20.64
CA ALA A 88 31.21 -27.73 20.55
C ALA A 88 31.30 -27.21 19.11
N GLU A 89 32.20 -27.73 18.27
CA GLU A 89 32.27 -27.43 16.84
C GLU A 89 30.99 -27.92 16.14
N ASN A 90 30.53 -29.14 16.43
CA ASN A 90 29.29 -29.68 15.86
C ASN A 90 28.04 -28.92 16.32
N GLN A 91 27.94 -28.57 17.61
CA GLN A 91 26.84 -27.76 18.15
C GLN A 91 26.88 -26.32 17.63
N GLY A 92 28.07 -25.73 17.52
CA GLY A 92 28.28 -24.37 17.02
C GLY A 92 27.94 -24.23 15.54
N ILE A 93 28.36 -25.19 14.71
CA ILE A 93 28.01 -25.23 13.27
C ILE A 93 26.50 -25.43 13.10
N ALA A 94 25.88 -26.36 13.83
CA ALA A 94 24.44 -26.56 13.77
C ALA A 94 23.66 -25.30 14.18
N ALA A 95 24.06 -24.65 15.28
CA ALA A 95 23.45 -23.40 15.74
C ALA A 95 23.62 -22.26 14.71
N MET A 96 24.79 -22.16 14.08
CA MET A 96 25.06 -21.17 13.02
C MET A 96 24.17 -21.39 11.79
N LEU A 97 24.01 -22.64 11.34
CA LEU A 97 23.17 -22.98 10.18
C LEU A 97 21.69 -22.67 10.45
N VAL A 98 21.22 -22.96 11.67
CA VAL A 98 19.85 -22.59 12.09
C VAL A 98 19.69 -21.08 12.10
N LEU A 99 20.65 -20.34 12.68
CA LEU A 99 20.60 -18.88 12.72
C LEU A 99 20.62 -18.27 11.32
N ASP A 100 21.45 -18.78 10.40
CA ASP A 100 21.51 -18.31 9.01
C ASP A 100 20.17 -18.54 8.29
N LYS A 101 19.55 -19.71 8.49
CA LYS A 101 18.21 -20.01 7.97
C LYS A 101 17.18 -19.00 8.49
N GLN A 102 17.14 -18.77 9.80
CA GLN A 102 16.20 -17.82 10.41
C GLN A 102 16.43 -16.38 9.93
N LYS A 103 17.69 -15.96 9.74
CA LYS A 103 18.05 -14.64 9.18
C LYS A 103 17.62 -14.50 7.72
N LYS A 104 17.68 -15.56 6.91
CA LYS A 104 17.17 -15.57 5.53
C LYS A 104 15.64 -15.45 5.49
N GLU A 105 14.95 -16.19 6.35
CA GLU A 105 13.48 -16.08 6.50
C GLU A 105 13.06 -14.68 6.93
N LEU A 106 13.78 -14.08 7.88
CA LEU A 106 13.57 -12.69 8.29
C LEU A 106 13.70 -11.71 7.12
N LYS A 107 14.78 -11.80 6.34
CA LYS A 107 14.98 -10.94 5.15
C LYS A 107 13.88 -11.13 4.10
N ALA A 108 13.40 -12.36 3.92
CA ALA A 108 12.31 -12.63 2.98
C ALA A 108 11.02 -11.92 3.41
N LEU A 109 10.68 -11.95 4.70
CA LEU A 109 9.55 -11.21 5.24
C LEU A 109 9.73 -9.69 5.12
N GLU A 110 10.95 -9.17 5.34
CA GLU A 110 11.24 -7.74 5.18
C GLU A 110 11.02 -7.29 3.72
N LEU A 111 11.47 -8.09 2.75
CA LEU A 111 11.22 -7.85 1.34
C LEU A 111 9.73 -7.92 0.99
N GLN A 112 9.01 -8.91 1.53
CA GLN A 112 7.57 -9.03 1.34
C GLN A 112 6.82 -7.79 1.85
N LEU A 113 7.21 -7.27 3.02
CA LEU A 113 6.63 -6.04 3.57
C LEU A 113 6.87 -4.83 2.65
N VAL A 114 8.06 -4.70 2.09
CA VAL A 114 8.38 -3.62 1.13
C VAL A 114 7.47 -3.70 -0.10
N LEU A 115 7.31 -4.89 -0.67
CA LEU A 115 6.44 -5.11 -1.83
C LEU A 115 4.97 -4.80 -1.53
N LEU A 116 4.47 -5.24 -0.37
CA LEU A 116 3.09 -4.94 0.03
C LEU A 116 2.85 -3.44 0.21
N ARG A 117 3.81 -2.71 0.82
CA ARG A 117 3.74 -1.26 0.97
C ARG A 117 3.77 -0.53 -0.37
N PHE A 118 4.60 -1.01 -1.30
CA PHE A 118 4.65 -0.48 -2.67
C PHE A 118 3.29 -0.65 -3.37
N ASN A 119 2.74 -1.87 -3.37
CA ASN A 119 1.43 -2.16 -3.96
C ASN A 119 0.30 -1.34 -3.32
N LEU A 120 0.35 -1.11 -2.01
CA LEU A 120 -0.61 -0.25 -1.31
C LEU A 120 -0.50 1.20 -1.79
N GLY A 121 0.72 1.70 -1.98
CA GLY A 121 0.98 3.03 -2.53
C GLY A 121 0.40 3.20 -3.93
N GLU A 122 0.64 2.24 -4.82
CA GLU A 122 0.07 2.24 -6.17
C GLU A 122 -1.46 2.18 -6.15
N ALA A 123 -2.04 1.32 -5.31
CA ALA A 123 -3.49 1.18 -5.17
C ALA A 123 -4.14 2.49 -4.72
N LYS A 124 -3.56 3.15 -3.70
CA LYS A 124 -4.04 4.45 -3.19
C LYS A 124 -3.90 5.56 -4.23
N ALA A 125 -2.77 5.60 -4.95
CA ALA A 125 -2.56 6.58 -6.02
C ALA A 125 -3.59 6.42 -7.15
N LYS A 126 -3.86 5.18 -7.56
CA LYS A 126 -4.87 4.86 -8.58
C LYS A 126 -6.28 5.21 -8.12
N ALA A 127 -6.62 4.91 -6.86
CA ALA A 127 -7.90 5.29 -6.26
C ALA A 127 -8.09 6.82 -6.26
N ALA A 128 -7.07 7.56 -5.81
CA ALA A 128 -7.09 9.02 -5.79
C ALA A 128 -7.22 9.64 -7.20
N TRP A 129 -6.53 9.06 -8.19
CA TRP A 129 -6.65 9.51 -9.58
C TRP A 129 -8.08 9.31 -10.11
N ARG A 130 -8.68 8.13 -9.91
CA ARG A 130 -10.06 7.85 -10.31
C ARG A 130 -11.07 8.78 -9.65
N ALA A 131 -10.94 9.02 -8.34
CA ALA A 131 -11.81 9.93 -7.60
C ALA A 131 -11.77 11.35 -8.18
N ARG A 132 -10.59 11.85 -8.54
CA ARG A 132 -10.43 13.16 -9.21
C ARG A 132 -11.08 13.19 -10.59
N THR A 133 -10.93 12.13 -11.38
CA THR A 133 -11.56 12.04 -12.70
C THR A 133 -13.08 12.01 -12.60
N ALA A 134 -13.64 11.26 -11.66
CA ALA A 134 -15.08 11.23 -11.40
C ALA A 134 -15.61 12.61 -10.98
N ALA A 135 -14.93 13.28 -10.04
CA ALA A 135 -15.29 14.64 -9.63
C ALA A 135 -15.23 15.66 -10.79
N GLY A 136 -14.21 15.57 -11.65
CA GLY A 136 -14.07 16.43 -12.83
C GLY A 136 -15.13 16.19 -13.91
N GLN A 137 -15.61 14.95 -14.06
CA GLN A 137 -16.74 14.64 -14.95
C GLN A 137 -18.06 15.20 -14.41
N HIS A 138 -18.29 15.18 -13.10
CA HIS A 138 -19.49 15.76 -12.49
C HIS A 138 -19.54 17.30 -12.59
N GLN A 139 -18.40 18.00 -12.54
CA GLN A 139 -18.36 19.46 -12.71
C GLN A 139 -18.73 19.93 -14.13
N HIS A 140 -18.47 19.13 -15.16
CA HIS A 140 -18.89 19.45 -16.53
C HIS A 140 -20.36 19.07 -16.82
N ALA A 141 -20.95 18.13 -16.06
CA ALA A 141 -22.34 17.75 -16.23
C ALA A 141 -23.34 18.71 -15.56
N GLN A 142 -22.92 19.47 -14.54
CA GLN A 142 -23.79 20.38 -13.79
C GLN A 142 -23.79 21.84 -14.31
N SER A 143 -22.99 22.17 -15.32
CA SER A 143 -22.98 23.50 -15.96
C SER A 143 -23.87 23.56 -17.21
N SER A 144 -25.16 23.21 -17.08
CA SER A 144 -26.16 23.67 -18.06
C SER A 144 -27.55 23.87 -17.45
N PRO A 145 -27.81 25.03 -16.83
CA PRO A 145 -29.16 25.53 -16.63
C PRO A 145 -29.51 26.44 -17.82
N GLY A 146 -30.00 25.86 -18.91
CA GLY A 146 -30.62 26.63 -19.99
C GLY A 146 -30.35 26.10 -21.41
N SER A 147 -31.20 25.19 -21.88
CA SER A 147 -31.56 25.17 -23.29
C SER A 147 -33.00 24.69 -23.43
N GLY A 148 -33.92 25.63 -23.18
CA GLY A 148 -35.26 25.51 -23.71
C GLY A 148 -35.18 25.57 -25.24
N ILE A 149 -35.79 24.57 -25.88
CA ILE A 149 -36.49 24.71 -27.17
C ILE A 149 -35.69 25.45 -28.27
N MET A 150 -34.77 24.76 -28.93
CA MET A 150 -34.55 24.89 -30.38
C MET A 150 -33.44 23.93 -30.83
N GLY A 151 -33.80 22.90 -31.59
CA GLY A 151 -32.82 21.94 -32.10
C GLY A 151 -33.37 20.74 -32.87
N GLU A 152 -34.69 20.60 -33.04
CA GLU A 152 -35.25 19.69 -34.05
C GLU A 152 -35.33 20.39 -35.40
N LYS A 153 -34.23 20.37 -36.14
CA LYS A 153 -34.16 20.37 -37.62
C LYS A 153 -32.69 20.36 -38.01
N HIS A 154 -32.36 19.51 -38.98
CA HIS A 154 -31.05 19.32 -39.62
C HIS A 154 -30.12 18.25 -39.00
N ALA A 155 -30.53 16.99 -39.17
CA ALA A 155 -29.58 15.92 -39.51
C ALA A 155 -30.25 14.92 -40.47
N ARG A 156 -30.59 15.39 -41.68
CA ARG A 156 -30.94 14.53 -42.83
C ARG A 156 -30.00 14.91 -43.97
N LEU A 157 -29.34 13.90 -44.55
CA LEU A 157 -28.34 13.94 -45.63
C LEU A 157 -26.96 14.37 -45.10
N LEU A 158 -25.96 13.49 -44.97
CA LEU A 158 -25.32 12.74 -46.04
C LEU A 158 -24.78 11.40 -45.50
N ARG A 159 -25.47 10.29 -45.81
CA ARG A 159 -24.82 8.99 -45.93
C ARG A 159 -24.92 8.61 -47.40
N GLY A 160 -23.80 8.72 -48.10
CA GLY A 160 -23.60 8.06 -49.39
C GLY A 160 -23.74 6.56 -49.18
N GLY A 161 -24.93 6.05 -49.46
CA GLY A 161 -25.21 4.64 -49.59
C GLY A 161 -25.01 4.25 -51.04
N VAL A 162 -24.05 3.35 -51.25
CA VAL A 162 -23.83 2.59 -52.48
C VAL A 162 -25.16 1.99 -52.95
N ASN A 163 -25.44 2.15 -54.24
CA ASN A 163 -26.67 1.76 -54.91
C ASN A 163 -26.53 0.31 -55.43
N PRO A 164 -27.24 -0.70 -54.89
CA PRO A 164 -27.24 -2.05 -55.45
C PRO A 164 -28.58 -2.30 -56.16
N ALA A 165 -28.71 -1.75 -57.37
CA ALA A 165 -29.86 -2.02 -58.24
C ALA A 165 -29.47 -1.92 -59.72
N TYR A 166 -28.43 -2.66 -60.11
CA TYR A 166 -28.20 -3.10 -61.50
C TYR A 166 -27.54 -4.49 -61.45
N LEU A 167 -28.38 -5.50 -61.24
CA LEU A 167 -28.11 -6.91 -61.53
C LEU A 167 -29.38 -7.47 -62.20
N VAL A 168 -29.52 -7.21 -63.50
CA VAL A 168 -30.05 -8.11 -64.54
C VAL A 168 -29.36 -7.73 -65.85
#